data_AF-A0A5S3WJJ5-F1
#
_entry.id   AF-A0A5S3WJJ5-F1
#
_cell.length_a   1.000
_cell.length_b   1.000
_cell.length_c   1.000
_cell.angle_alpha   90.00
_cell.angle_beta   90.00
_cell.angle_gamma   90.00
#
_symmetry.space_group_name_H-M   'P 1'
#
loop_
_entity.id
_entity.type
_entity.pdbx_description
1 polymer ?
#
loop_
_entity_poly.entity_id
_entity_poly.type
_entity_poly.pdbx_seq_one_letter_code
_entity_poly.pdbx_strand_id
1 'polypeptide(L)' 'MLWVGVAQILGYGYKKVNGQVRKISNLTKVVVHYRQDNNGTWCINTMYPSNKGVSPVDKG' A
#
# COMPACT_ATOMS: atom_id res chain seq x y z
N MET A 1 -32.03 4.04 -6.72
CA MET A 1 -30.89 4.96 -6.94
C MET A 1 -29.65 4.29 -6.38
N LEU A 2 -28.78 3.75 -7.23
CA LEU A 2 -27.57 3.02 -6.80
C LEU A 2 -26.43 4.03 -6.71
N TRP A 3 -25.92 4.30 -5.51
CA TRP A 3 -24.74 5.12 -5.32
C TRP A 3 -23.50 4.23 -5.49
N VAL A 4 -22.87 4.28 -6.66
CA VAL A 4 -21.57 3.66 -6.86
C VAL A 4 -20.53 4.66 -6.38
N GLY A 5 -20.08 4.51 -5.14
CA GLY A 5 -19.02 5.35 -4.59
C GLY A 5 -17.75 5.18 -5.41
N VAL A 6 -17.25 6.28 -5.97
CA VAL A 6 -15.97 6.30 -6.69
C VAL A 6 -14.88 5.99 -5.67
N ALA A 7 -14.37 4.76 -5.67
CA ALA A 7 -13.15 4.44 -4.96
C ALA A 7 -12.04 5.31 -5.56
N GLN A 8 -11.59 6.33 -4.81
CA GLN A 8 -10.58 7.26 -5.29
C GLN A 8 -9.28 6.48 -5.51
N ILE A 9 -8.89 6.32 -6.78
CA ILE A 9 -7.65 5.65 -7.16
C ILE A 9 -6.50 6.53 -6.67
N LEU A 10 -5.68 6.00 -5.76
CA LEU A 10 -4.55 6.72 -5.18
C LEU A 10 -3.30 6.70 -6.09
N GLY A 11 -3.30 5.87 -7.13
CA GLY A 11 -2.23 5.80 -8.11
C GLY A 11 -2.19 4.49 -8.88
N TYR A 12 -1.05 4.25 -9.52
CA TYR A 12 -0.77 3.02 -10.26
C TYR A 12 0.58 2.43 -9.83
N GLY A 13 0.75 1.14 -10.08
CA GLY A 13 1.98 0.40 -9.83
C GLY A 13 2.23 -0.64 -10.92
N TYR A 14 3.33 -1.36 -10.79
CA TYR A 14 3.72 -2.41 -11.75
C TYR A 14 3.92 -3.73 -11.03
N LYS A 15 3.47 -4.82 -11.65
CA LYS A 15 3.68 -6.18 -11.15
C LYS A 15 4.14 -7.08 -12.27
N LYS A 16 5.13 -7.92 -11.98
CA LYS A 16 5.53 -9.01 -12.87
C LYS A 16 4.56 -10.18 -12.68
N VAL A 17 3.90 -10.59 -13.75
CA VAL A 17 2.99 -11.75 -13.81
C VAL A 17 3.46 -12.60 -14.99
N ASN A 18 3.85 -13.85 -14.73
CA ASN A 18 4.36 -14.78 -15.75
C ASN A 18 5.47 -14.17 -16.62
N GLY A 19 6.45 -13.50 -16.00
CA GLY A 19 7.57 -12.91 -16.73
C GLY A 19 7.31 -11.50 -17.32
N GLN A 20 6.04 -11.11 -17.49
CA GLN A 20 5.68 -9.81 -18.08
C GLN A 20 5.33 -8.77 -17.02
N VAL A 21 5.76 -7.53 -17.24
CA VAL A 21 5.41 -6.39 -16.39
C VAL A 21 4.03 -5.85 -16.80
N ARG A 22 3.09 -5.78 -15.86
CA ARG A 22 1.74 -5.25 -16.08
C ARG A 22 1.48 -4.07 -15.14
N LYS A 23 0.84 -3.02 -15.67
CA LYS A 23 0.35 -1.89 -14.88
C LYS A 23 -0.88 -2.30 -14.06
N ILE A 24 -0.94 -1.87 -12.81
CA ILE A 24 -2.08 -2.04 -11.89
C ILE A 24 -2.55 -0.66 -11.47
N SER A 25 -3.82 -0.34 -11.75
CA SER A 25 -4.37 1.00 -11.56
C SER A 25 -5.40 1.12 -10.43
N ASN A 26 -5.80 0.00 -9.80
CA ASN A 26 -6.81 -0.02 -8.75
C ASN A 26 -6.18 -0.07 -7.36
N LEU A 27 -5.25 0.85 -7.08
CA LEU A 27 -4.57 0.97 -5.78
C LEU A 27 -5.36 1.96 -4.92
N THR A 28 -6.09 1.44 -3.93
CA THR A 28 -7.02 2.21 -3.09
C THR A 28 -6.58 2.31 -1.63
N LYS A 29 -5.47 1.66 -1.27
CA LYS A 29 -4.88 1.66 0.07
C LYS A 29 -3.47 2.24 0.02
N VAL A 30 -2.99 2.78 1.14
CA VAL A 30 -1.58 3.16 1.31
C VAL A 30 -0.96 2.25 2.34
N VAL A 31 0.20 1.68 2.01
CA VAL A 31 1.02 0.94 2.95
C VAL A 31 2.10 1.88 3.48
N VAL A 32 2.17 1.99 4.80
CA VAL A 32 3.16 2.79 5.51
C VAL A 32 4.02 1.87 6.37
N HIS A 33 5.32 1.86 6.12
CA HIS A 33 6.29 1.17 6.95
C HIS A 33 6.94 2.19 7.88
N TYR A 34 6.83 1.93 9.17
CA TYR A 34 7.43 2.76 10.21
C TYR A 34 8.58 1.99 10.87
N ARG A 35 9.59 2.73 11.33
CA ARG A 35 10.70 2.21 12.13
C ARG A 35 10.84 3.08 13.36
N GLN A 36 10.99 2.44 14.51
CA GLN A 36 11.35 3.14 15.74
C GLN A 36 12.86 3.33 15.78
N ASP A 37 13.31 4.53 16.10
CA ASP A 37 14.72 4.80 16.39
C ASP A 37 15.09 4.37 17.82
N ASN A 38 16.38 4.46 18.16
CA ASN A 38 16.89 4.08 19.48
C ASN A 38 16.41 5.02 20.60
N ASN A 39 15.84 6.18 20.26
CA ASN A 39 15.30 7.15 21.19
C ASN A 39 13.78 6.99 21.39
N GLY A 40 13.18 5.97 20.76
CA GLY A 40 11.76 5.67 20.87
C GLY A 40 10.86 6.44 19.89
N THR A 41 11.41 7.26 19.00
CA THR A 41 10.65 8.02 17.99
C THR A 41 10.31 7.12 16.81
N TRP A 42 9.06 7.18 16.34
CA TRP A 42 8.62 6.45 15.15
C TRP A 42 8.74 7.31 13.90
N CYS A 43 9.55 6.85 12.96
CA CYS A 43 9.77 7.51 11.68
C CYS A 43 9.13 6.70 10.54
N ILE A 44 8.54 7.39 9.57
CA ILE A 44 8.09 6.77 8.32
C ILE A 44 9.32 6.44 7.49
N ASN A 45 9.54 5.14 7.25
CA ASN A 45 10.65 4.66 6.44
C ASN A 45 10.26 4.55 4.96
N THR A 46 9.04 4.12 4.67
CA THR A 46 8.57 3.93 3.29
C THR A 46 7.05 4.05 3.22
N MET A 47 6.54 4.62 2.13
CA MET A 47 5.10 4.77 1.86
C MET A 47 4.82 4.45 0.39
N TYR A 48 3.84 3.60 0.10
CA TYR A 48 3.45 3.29 -1.28
C TYR A 48 1.97 2.89 -1.42
N PRO A 49 1.32 3.21 -2.56
CA PRO A 49 -0.03 2.75 -2.84
C PRO A 49 -0.09 1.24 -3.05
N SER A 50 -1.16 0.60 -2.59
CA SER A 50 -1.39 -0.84 -2.67
C SER A 50 -2.88 -1.15 -2.81
N ASN A 51 -3.19 -2.34 -3.32
CA ASN A 51 -4.53 -2.92 -3.26
C ASN A 51 -4.61 -4.09 -2.26
N LYS A 52 -3.49 -4.43 -1.60
CA LYS A 52 -3.41 -5.47 -0.58
C LYS A 52 -3.57 -4.88 0.81
N GLY A 53 -4.27 -5.60 1.69
CA GLY A 53 -4.19 -5.32 3.12
C GLY A 53 -2.81 -5.71 3.63
N VAL A 54 -2.24 -4.91 4.53
CA VAL A 54 -1.12 -5.36 5.35
C VAL A 54 -1.70 -6.04 6.58
N SER A 55 -1.33 -7.29 6.83
CA SER A 55 -1.53 -7.87 8.15
C SER A 55 -0.60 -7.14 9.10
N PRO A 56 -1.05 -6.71 10.30
CA PRO A 56 -0.13 -6.24 11.32
C PRO A 56 0.93 -7.33 11.50
N VAL A 57 2.19 -6.97 11.31
CA VAL A 57 3.30 -7.88 11.61
C VAL A 57 3.23 -8.09 13.11
N ASP A 58 2.88 -9.30 13.56
CA ASP A 58 3.06 -9.71 14.95
C ASP A 58 4.55 -9.51 15.27
N LYS A 59 4.86 -8.42 15.97
CA LYS A 59 6.17 -8.25 16.58
C LYS A 59 6.21 -9.23 17.74
N GLY A 60 6.79 -10.39 17.51
CA GLY A 60 7.27 -11.28 18.57
C GLY A 60 8.32 -10.59 19.44
#